data_AF-A0A8J5NED8-F1
#
_entry.id   AF-A0A8J5NED8-F1
#
_cell.length_a   1.000
_cell.length_b   1.000
_cell.length_c   1.000
_cell.angle_alpha   90.00
_cell.angle_beta   90.00
_cell.angle_gamma   90.00
#
_symmetry.space_group_name_H-M   'P 1'
#
loop_
_entity.id
_entity.type
_entity.pdbx_description
1 polymer ?
#
loop_
_entity_poly.entity_id
_entity_poly.type
_entity_poly.pdbx_seq_one_letter_code
_entity_poly.pdbx_strand_id
1 'polypeptide(L)'
;MWCCFSQVNFISLLSDLSTALHANNMILTAAVSAGKLTIDPAYDIPGMAKNLDIMNLMAYDLHGAWDPYTHHQSGLYQYPDDTGDNVYLNQDFAVRYWIDGGMPSTKIALGVPLYGRCWKLDYNTEETGYYAPASQPGPAGPYTRSPGFLGYNEVMNNYGDTNCVCVGGGGSLGKERVAVAQYV
;
A
#
# COMPACT_ATOMS: atom_id res chain seq x y z
N MET A 1 -1.74 9.78 22.24
CA MET A 1 -3.19 9.80 22.54
C MET A 1 -3.85 8.68 21.73
N TRP A 2 -3.67 7.43 22.16
CA TRP A 2 -4.22 6.23 21.53
C TRP A 2 -5.45 5.81 22.36
N CYS A 3 -6.62 6.36 22.04
CA CYS A 3 -7.83 6.07 22.79
C CYS A 3 -8.74 5.17 21.96
N CYS A 4 -8.89 3.92 22.39
CA CYS A 4 -10.10 3.10 22.24
C CYS A 4 -10.45 2.44 20.88
N PHE A 5 -9.49 2.05 20.04
CA PHE A 5 -9.72 1.00 19.03
C PHE A 5 -9.31 -0.35 19.61
N SER A 6 -10.11 -0.87 20.54
CA SER A 6 -10.06 -2.30 20.88
C SER A 6 -10.74 -3.07 19.75
N GLN A 7 -10.17 -4.21 19.33
CA GLN A 7 -10.78 -5.13 18.36
C GLN A 7 -12.27 -5.37 18.66
N VAL A 8 -12.61 -5.46 19.95
CA VAL A 8 -13.98 -5.66 20.46
C VAL A 8 -14.93 -4.53 20.07
N ASN A 9 -14.49 -3.27 20.14
CA ASN A 9 -15.31 -2.11 19.79
C ASN A 9 -15.59 -2.10 18.28
N PHE A 10 -14.58 -2.47 17.48
CA PHE A 10 -14.72 -2.51 16.03
C PHE A 10 -15.70 -3.59 15.58
N ILE A 11 -15.64 -4.80 16.16
CA ILE A 11 -16.61 -5.86 15.85
C ILE A 11 -18.03 -5.50 16.28
N SER A 12 -18.20 -4.86 17.43
CA SER A 12 -19.53 -4.42 17.89
C SER A 12 -20.14 -3.44 16.89
N LEU A 13 -19.35 -2.45 16.44
CA LEU A 13 -19.78 -1.51 15.40
C LEU A 13 -20.16 -2.23 14.09
N LEU A 14 -19.34 -3.18 13.62
CA LEU A 14 -19.62 -3.93 12.40
C LEU A 14 -20.91 -4.76 12.53
N SER A 15 -21.16 -5.36 13.68
CA SER A 15 -22.37 -6.15 13.95
C SER A 15 -23.64 -5.27 13.91
N ASP A 16 -23.61 -4.11 14.57
CA ASP A 16 -24.73 -3.19 14.60
C ASP A 16 -25.02 -2.61 13.21
N LEU A 17 -23.97 -2.22 12.48
CA LEU A 17 -24.09 -1.73 11.10
C LEU A 17 -24.59 -2.81 10.15
N SER A 18 -24.06 -4.03 10.26
CA SER A 18 -24.47 -5.16 9.42
C SER A 18 -25.97 -5.42 9.57
N THR A 19 -26.45 -5.49 10.82
CA THR A 19 -27.88 -5.66 11.14
C THR A 19 -28.73 -4.54 10.54
N ALA A 20 -28.33 -3.27 10.73
CA ALA A 20 -29.10 -2.13 10.25
C ALA A 20 -29.12 -2.02 8.72
N LEU A 21 -27.99 -2.29 8.05
CA LEU A 21 -27.86 -2.18 6.60
C LEU A 21 -28.56 -3.33 5.88
N HIS A 22 -28.40 -4.57 6.34
CA HIS A 22 -29.07 -5.73 5.74
C HIS A 22 -30.59 -5.65 5.88
N ALA A 23 -31.11 -5.10 6.98
CA ALA A 23 -32.54 -4.84 7.14
C ALA A 23 -33.11 -3.87 6.08
N ASN A 24 -32.26 -3.07 5.44
CA ASN A 24 -32.60 -2.15 4.36
C ASN A 24 -32.07 -2.62 2.99
N ASN A 25 -31.71 -3.90 2.84
CA ASN A 25 -31.14 -4.49 1.62
C ASN A 25 -29.87 -3.77 1.13
N MET A 26 -29.07 -3.21 2.03
CA MET A 26 -27.78 -2.59 1.73
C MET A 26 -26.63 -3.51 2.13
N ILE A 27 -25.50 -3.44 1.41
CA ILE A 27 -24.29 -4.19 1.76
C ILE A 27 -23.42 -3.42 2.76
N LEU A 28 -22.67 -4.14 3.58
CA LEU A 28 -21.62 -3.60 4.44
C LEU A 28 -20.23 -3.99 3.90
N THR A 29 -19.39 -2.99 3.69
CA THR A 29 -18.00 -3.18 3.25
C THR A 29 -17.04 -2.39 4.13
N ALA A 30 -15.76 -2.80 4.16
CA ALA A 30 -14.71 -2.06 4.85
C ALA A 30 -13.41 -2.09 4.05
N ALA A 31 -12.68 -0.98 4.06
CA ALA A 31 -11.30 -0.92 3.58
C ALA A 31 -10.34 -1.22 4.75
N VAL A 32 -9.43 -2.18 4.57
CA VAL A 32 -8.61 -2.73 5.67
C VAL A 32 -7.13 -2.76 5.30
N SER A 33 -6.27 -2.74 6.32
CA SER A 33 -4.81 -2.78 6.14
C SER A 33 -4.31 -4.10 5.56
N ALA A 34 -3.27 -4.03 4.74
CA ALA A 34 -2.48 -5.17 4.27
C ALA A 34 -1.24 -5.46 5.14
N GLY A 35 -0.87 -4.55 6.04
CA GLY A 35 0.33 -4.69 6.88
C GLY A 35 0.06 -5.48 8.15
N LYS A 36 0.78 -6.60 8.34
CA LYS A 36 0.68 -7.48 9.52
C LYS A 36 0.71 -6.72 10.84
N LEU A 37 1.64 -5.78 10.99
CA LEU A 37 1.81 -4.98 12.22
C LEU A 37 0.57 -4.14 12.57
N THR A 38 -0.28 -3.83 11.59
CA THR A 38 -1.59 -3.19 11.83
C THR A 38 -2.67 -4.22 12.07
N ILE A 39 -2.67 -5.31 11.31
CA ILE A 39 -3.71 -6.35 11.38
C ILE A 39 -3.75 -6.98 12.77
N ASP A 40 -2.60 -7.44 13.29
CA ASP A 40 -2.48 -8.15 14.56
C ASP A 40 -3.13 -7.42 15.75
N PRO A 41 -2.87 -6.12 15.99
CA PRO A 41 -3.51 -5.41 17.09
C PRO A 41 -4.93 -4.91 16.77
N ALA A 42 -5.28 -4.64 15.50
CA ALA A 42 -6.48 -3.89 15.17
C ALA A 42 -7.70 -4.74 14.79
N TYR A 43 -7.51 -5.97 14.29
CA TYR A 43 -8.60 -6.72 13.63
C TYR A 43 -8.84 -8.11 14.23
N ASP A 44 -10.10 -8.39 14.56
CA ASP A 44 -10.62 -9.75 14.75
C ASP A 44 -11.12 -10.26 13.39
N ILE A 45 -10.24 -10.97 12.66
CA ILE A 45 -10.53 -11.42 11.29
C ILE A 45 -11.78 -12.31 11.22
N PRO A 46 -11.97 -13.34 12.07
CA PRO A 46 -13.21 -14.11 12.10
C PRO A 46 -14.44 -13.27 12.44
N GLY A 47 -14.34 -12.32 13.36
CA GLY A 47 -15.41 -11.38 13.69
C GLY A 47 -15.80 -10.51 12.49
N MET A 48 -14.82 -10.02 11.74
CA MET A 48 -15.06 -9.24 10.52
C MET A 48 -15.69 -10.09 9.42
N ALA A 49 -15.21 -11.31 9.21
CA ALA A 49 -15.71 -12.24 8.19
C ALA A 49 -17.21 -12.55 8.34
N LYS A 50 -17.72 -12.55 9.57
CA LYS A 50 -19.15 -12.75 9.88
C LYS A 50 -20.02 -11.54 9.47
N ASN A 51 -19.47 -10.33 9.55
CA ASN A 51 -20.26 -9.11 9.42
C ASN A 51 -20.14 -8.43 8.06
N LEU A 52 -18.97 -8.53 7.41
CA LEU A 52 -18.72 -7.86 6.13
C LEU A 52 -19.23 -8.70 4.95
N ASP A 53 -19.80 -8.04 3.95
CA ASP A 53 -20.11 -8.64 2.65
C ASP A 53 -18.88 -8.66 1.74
N ILE A 54 -18.15 -7.55 1.69
CA ILE A 54 -16.92 -7.37 0.92
C ILE A 54 -15.86 -6.66 1.79
N MET A 55 -14.65 -7.18 1.76
CA MET A 55 -13.47 -6.58 2.38
C MET A 55 -12.53 -6.05 1.30
N ASN A 56 -12.40 -4.73 1.22
CA ASN A 56 -11.47 -4.07 0.29
C ASN A 56 -10.08 -4.05 0.93
N LEU A 57 -9.18 -4.92 0.47
CA LEU A 57 -7.82 -5.01 0.99
C LEU A 57 -6.94 -3.92 0.38
N MET A 58 -6.46 -2.98 1.20
CA MET A 58 -5.59 -1.88 0.77
C MET A 58 -4.15 -2.36 0.61
N ALA A 59 -3.89 -3.22 -0.39
CA ALA A 59 -2.58 -3.82 -0.68
C ALA A 59 -1.65 -2.86 -1.46
N TYR A 60 -1.62 -1.61 -1.02
CA TYR A 60 -0.83 -0.50 -1.56
C TYR A 60 -0.38 0.39 -0.39
N ASP A 61 0.47 1.39 -0.66
CA ASP A 61 1.17 2.14 0.40
C ASP A 61 1.99 1.22 1.33
N LEU A 62 2.51 0.12 0.82
CA LEU A 62 3.37 -0.80 1.56
C LEU A 62 4.75 -0.17 1.79
N HIS A 63 5.16 0.71 0.89
CA HIS A 63 6.37 1.52 0.98
C HIS A 63 6.10 2.93 0.46
N GLY A 64 6.85 3.91 0.96
CA GLY A 64 6.70 5.30 0.56
C GLY A 64 7.83 6.17 1.09
N ALA A 65 7.72 7.49 0.91
CA ALA A 65 8.74 8.46 1.33
C ALA A 65 8.97 8.56 2.85
N TRP A 66 8.25 7.78 3.65
CA TRP A 66 8.56 7.56 5.07
C TRP A 66 9.71 6.57 5.27
N ASP A 67 10.01 5.75 4.27
CA ASP A 67 11.20 4.90 4.22
C ASP A 67 12.39 5.71 3.65
N PRO A 68 13.59 5.60 4.23
CA PRO A 68 14.79 6.31 3.74
C PRO A 68 15.42 5.64 2.50
N TYR A 69 14.66 4.83 1.79
CA TYR A 69 15.08 4.06 0.62
C TYR A 69 13.92 3.84 -0.34
N THR A 70 14.25 3.57 -1.60
CA THR A 70 13.28 3.24 -2.63
C THR A 70 12.76 1.81 -2.49
N HIS A 71 11.46 1.61 -2.69
CA HIS A 71 10.87 0.28 -2.80
C HIS A 71 9.55 0.33 -3.56
N HIS A 72 9.01 -0.82 -3.96
CA HIS A 72 7.72 -0.85 -4.65
C HIS A 72 6.54 -0.77 -3.66
N GLN A 73 5.67 0.22 -3.81
CA GLN A 73 4.57 0.48 -2.85
C GLN A 73 3.44 -0.56 -2.85
N SER A 74 3.41 -1.45 -3.84
CA SER A 74 2.35 -2.45 -4.03
C SER A 74 2.91 -3.69 -4.73
N GLY A 75 4.06 -4.19 -4.27
CA GLY A 75 4.74 -5.33 -4.89
C GLY A 75 3.89 -6.60 -4.79
N LEU A 76 3.72 -7.34 -5.89
CA LEU A 76 2.92 -8.57 -5.89
C LEU A 76 3.53 -9.65 -4.97
N TYR A 77 4.85 -9.79 -5.05
CA TYR A 77 5.64 -10.74 -4.26
C TYR A 77 6.73 -10.01 -3.47
N GLN A 78 7.27 -10.69 -2.47
CA GLN A 78 8.45 -10.28 -1.72
C GLN A 78 9.65 -10.06 -2.66
N TYR A 79 10.43 -9.01 -2.44
CA TYR A 79 11.71 -8.81 -3.10
C TYR A 79 12.80 -9.67 -2.41
N PRO A 80 13.73 -10.33 -3.14
CA PRO A 80 14.65 -11.31 -2.55
C PRO A 80 15.49 -10.80 -1.37
N ASP A 81 15.83 -9.52 -1.35
CA ASP A 81 16.63 -8.91 -0.28
C ASP A 81 15.80 -8.32 0.87
N ASP A 82 14.47 -8.50 0.84
CA ASP A 82 13.60 -8.09 1.95
C ASP A 82 13.96 -8.85 3.22
N THR A 83 14.09 -8.10 4.32
CA THR A 83 14.38 -8.64 5.66
C THR A 83 13.51 -7.97 6.72
N GLY A 84 13.44 -8.57 7.91
CA GLY A 84 12.63 -8.03 9.01
C GLY A 84 11.15 -7.94 8.64
N ASP A 85 10.52 -6.80 8.94
CA ASP A 85 9.10 -6.60 8.65
C ASP A 85 8.80 -6.41 7.15
N ASN A 86 9.80 -6.07 6.33
CA ASN A 86 9.61 -5.88 4.88
C ASN A 86 9.18 -7.17 4.17
N VAL A 87 9.52 -8.34 4.71
CA VAL A 87 9.10 -9.63 4.13
C VAL A 87 7.58 -9.80 4.09
N TYR A 88 6.85 -9.03 4.88
CA TYR A 88 5.39 -9.02 4.94
C TYR A 88 4.74 -7.96 4.03
N LEU A 89 5.53 -7.04 3.46
CA LEU A 89 5.05 -5.86 2.73
C LEU A 89 4.86 -6.15 1.23
N ASN A 90 4.10 -7.20 0.92
CA ASN A 90 3.72 -7.57 -0.45
C ASN A 90 2.27 -8.10 -0.51
N GLN A 91 1.67 -8.06 -1.70
CA GLN A 91 0.26 -8.42 -1.89
C GLN A 91 -0.01 -9.91 -1.62
N ASP A 92 0.87 -10.81 -2.07
CA ASP A 92 0.72 -12.26 -1.88
C ASP A 92 0.67 -12.61 -0.38
N PHE A 93 1.60 -12.08 0.40
CA PHE A 93 1.60 -12.24 1.85
C PHE A 93 0.31 -11.69 2.46
N ALA A 94 -0.08 -10.45 2.14
CA ALA A 94 -1.25 -9.82 2.73
C ALA A 94 -2.54 -10.62 2.47
N VAL A 95 -2.76 -11.07 1.23
CA VAL A 95 -3.94 -11.88 0.87
C VAL A 95 -3.95 -13.20 1.64
N ARG A 96 -2.82 -13.92 1.65
CA ARG A 96 -2.71 -15.20 2.37
C ARG A 96 -2.93 -15.01 3.87
N TYR A 97 -2.36 -13.95 4.45
CA TYR A 97 -2.49 -13.65 5.87
C TYR A 97 -3.96 -13.46 6.30
N TRP A 98 -4.76 -12.74 5.50
CA TRP A 98 -6.18 -12.59 5.75
C TRP A 98 -6.96 -13.91 5.59
N ILE A 99 -6.63 -14.71 4.57
CA ILE A 99 -7.28 -16.01 4.34
C ILE A 99 -6.97 -16.97 5.49
N ASP A 100 -5.70 -17.10 5.87
CA ASP A 100 -5.24 -17.96 6.96
C ASP A 100 -5.81 -17.50 8.31
N GLY A 101 -6.06 -16.20 8.47
CA GLY A 101 -6.75 -15.61 9.61
C GLY A 101 -8.27 -15.87 9.65
N GLY A 102 -8.84 -16.48 8.62
CA GLY A 102 -10.25 -16.89 8.57
C GLY A 102 -11.16 -16.00 7.72
N MET A 103 -10.63 -15.07 6.93
CA MET A 103 -11.43 -14.31 5.95
C MET A 103 -11.69 -15.18 4.71
N PRO A 104 -12.95 -15.43 4.32
CA PRO A 104 -13.24 -16.15 3.09
C PRO A 104 -12.67 -15.42 1.86
N SER A 105 -11.94 -16.11 0.99
CA SER A 105 -11.34 -15.53 -0.21
C SER A 105 -12.36 -14.87 -1.14
N THR A 106 -13.59 -15.37 -1.18
CA THR A 106 -14.70 -14.81 -1.96
C THR A 106 -15.17 -13.44 -1.48
N LYS A 107 -14.81 -13.02 -0.26
CA LYS A 107 -15.12 -11.71 0.29
C LYS A 107 -13.99 -10.70 0.09
N ILE A 108 -12.79 -11.12 -0.35
CA ILE A 108 -11.63 -10.25 -0.48
C ILE A 108 -11.63 -9.58 -1.86
N ALA A 109 -11.73 -8.26 -1.87
CA ALA A 109 -11.48 -7.43 -3.05
C ALA A 109 -10.07 -6.83 -2.94
N LEU A 110 -9.16 -7.30 -3.79
CA LEU A 110 -7.77 -6.84 -3.80
C LEU A 110 -7.67 -5.42 -4.39
N GLY A 111 -7.12 -4.49 -3.62
CA GLY A 111 -6.89 -3.12 -4.05
C GLY A 111 -5.76 -3.00 -5.07
N VAL A 112 -6.00 -2.28 -6.16
CA VAL A 112 -5.01 -1.99 -7.22
C VAL A 112 -4.81 -0.48 -7.32
N PRO A 113 -3.63 0.07 -6.97
CA PRO A 113 -3.40 1.50 -6.97
C PRO A 113 -3.17 2.03 -8.40
N LEU A 114 -3.94 3.05 -8.79
CA LEU A 114 -3.72 3.81 -10.04
C LEU A 114 -2.82 5.04 -9.81
N TYR A 115 -1.85 4.90 -8.91
CA TYR A 115 -0.88 5.91 -8.54
C TYR A 115 0.46 5.25 -8.19
N GLY A 116 1.51 6.07 -8.11
CA GLY A 116 2.86 5.72 -7.69
C GLY A 116 3.27 6.44 -6.41
N ARG A 117 4.16 5.84 -5.63
CA ARG A 117 4.95 6.54 -4.60
C ARG A 117 6.29 6.90 -5.20
N CYS A 118 6.80 8.07 -4.86
CA CYS A 118 8.06 8.55 -5.41
C CYS A 118 8.99 9.14 -4.36
N TRP A 119 10.28 9.09 -4.67
CA TRP A 119 11.36 9.58 -3.82
C TRP A 119 12.28 10.49 -4.62
N LYS A 120 12.98 11.36 -3.91
CA LYS A 120 14.19 12.00 -4.41
C LYS A 120 15.38 11.19 -3.92
N LEU A 121 16.20 10.69 -4.84
CA LEU A 121 17.42 9.96 -4.50
C LEU A 121 18.42 10.89 -3.81
N ASP A 122 19.20 10.34 -2.88
CA ASP A 122 20.24 11.10 -2.19
C ASP A 122 21.36 11.51 -3.16
N TYR A 123 21.96 12.68 -2.93
CA TYR A 123 22.85 13.35 -3.91
C TYR A 123 24.10 12.55 -4.29
N ASN A 124 24.50 11.58 -3.46
CA ASN A 124 25.72 10.80 -3.60
C ASN A 124 25.49 9.36 -4.07
N THR A 125 24.24 8.94 -4.32
CA THR A 125 23.95 7.59 -4.82
C THR A 125 23.72 7.57 -6.32
N GLU A 126 24.33 6.60 -7.01
CA GLU A 126 24.01 6.25 -8.40
C GLU A 126 23.02 5.07 -8.47
N GLU A 127 22.63 4.51 -7.33
CA GLU A 127 21.68 3.43 -7.24
C GLU A 127 20.27 3.95 -7.52
N THR A 128 19.50 3.20 -8.31
CA THR A 128 18.14 3.56 -8.73
C THR A 128 17.14 2.42 -8.52
N GLY A 129 17.63 1.27 -8.08
CA GLY A 129 16.85 0.05 -7.89
C GLY A 129 16.09 0.04 -6.57
N TYR A 130 15.74 -1.15 -6.10
CA TYR A 130 15.25 -1.34 -4.74
C TYR A 130 16.34 -1.03 -3.72
N TYR A 131 15.95 -0.51 -2.56
CA TYR A 131 16.84 -0.10 -1.47
C TYR A 131 17.83 1.04 -1.79
N ALA A 132 17.66 1.74 -2.92
CA ALA A 132 18.51 2.89 -3.22
C ALA A 132 18.28 4.00 -2.18
N PRO A 133 19.34 4.62 -1.64
CA PRO A 133 19.24 5.68 -0.63
C PRO A 133 18.39 6.86 -1.10
N ALA A 134 17.31 7.14 -0.36
CA ALA A 134 16.36 8.18 -0.73
C ALA A 134 15.64 8.73 0.49
N SER A 135 16.17 9.82 1.04
CA SER A 135 15.73 10.36 2.34
C SER A 135 14.58 11.36 2.23
N GLN A 136 14.10 11.68 1.02
CA GLN A 136 13.13 12.74 0.78
C GLN A 136 12.02 12.30 -0.19
N PRO A 137 10.80 12.83 -0.02
CA PRO A 137 9.73 12.61 -0.99
C PRO A 137 10.12 13.16 -2.36
N GLY A 138 9.68 12.47 -3.41
CA GLY A 138 9.79 12.98 -4.78
C GLY A 138 8.97 14.27 -4.97
N PRO A 139 9.29 15.07 -5.99
CA PRO A 139 8.56 16.30 -6.28
C PRO A 139 7.08 16.02 -6.54
N ALA A 140 6.23 16.98 -6.17
CA ALA A 140 4.80 16.90 -6.41
C ALA A 140 4.48 16.98 -7.91
N GLY A 141 3.57 16.13 -8.37
CA GLY A 141 3.05 16.21 -9.73
C GLY A 141 2.20 17.46 -9.97
N PRO A 142 2.04 17.89 -11.25
CA PRO A 142 1.30 19.12 -11.59
C PRO A 142 -0.20 19.06 -11.27
N TYR A 143 -0.78 17.86 -11.19
CA TYR A 143 -2.21 17.61 -10.94
C TYR A 143 -2.46 17.16 -9.51
N THR A 144 -1.74 16.14 -9.02
CA THR A 144 -1.94 15.59 -7.66
C THR A 144 -1.40 16.51 -6.58
N ARG A 145 -0.36 17.31 -6.90
CA ARG A 145 0.20 18.36 -6.04
C ARG A 145 0.61 17.88 -4.64
N SER A 146 0.95 16.59 -4.52
CA SER A 146 1.36 15.97 -3.27
C SER A 146 2.78 15.41 -3.43
N PRO A 147 3.78 15.89 -2.69
CA PRO A 147 5.11 15.31 -2.71
C PRO A 147 5.08 13.82 -2.36
N GLY A 148 5.93 13.04 -3.01
CA GLY A 148 6.03 11.60 -2.82
C GLY A 148 4.86 10.78 -3.38
N PHE A 149 3.99 11.41 -4.17
CA PHE A 149 2.82 10.78 -4.78
C PHE A 149 2.64 11.28 -6.22
N LEU A 150 2.38 10.37 -7.15
CA LEU A 150 2.08 10.70 -8.54
C LEU A 150 0.89 9.86 -9.03
N GLY A 151 -0.09 10.47 -9.69
CA GLY A 151 -1.13 9.71 -10.37
C GLY A 151 -0.55 8.94 -11.56
N TYR A 152 -1.18 7.84 -11.99
CA TYR A 152 -0.72 7.08 -13.17
C TYR A 152 -0.49 7.97 -14.40
N ASN A 153 -1.38 8.93 -14.65
CA ASN A 153 -1.23 9.90 -15.72
C ASN A 153 0.04 10.78 -15.59
N GLU A 154 0.44 11.12 -14.37
CA GLU A 154 1.66 11.90 -14.11
C GLU A 154 2.91 11.05 -14.28
N VAL A 155 2.87 9.80 -13.84
CA VAL A 155 3.96 8.84 -14.08
C VAL A 155 4.17 8.63 -15.58
N MET A 156 3.09 8.45 -16.34
CA MET A 156 3.17 8.31 -17.80
C MET A 156 3.74 9.56 -18.49
N ASN A 157 3.45 10.76 -17.99
CA ASN A 157 4.05 11.99 -18.52
C ASN A 157 5.56 12.08 -18.25
N ASN A 158 6.02 11.45 -17.17
CA ASN A 158 7.44 11.39 -16.81
C ASN A 158 8.15 10.20 -17.46
N TYR A 159 7.44 9.35 -18.20
CA TYR A 159 8.03 8.20 -18.87
C TYR A 159 9.00 8.65 -19.97
N GLY A 160 10.28 8.29 -19.83
CA GLY A 160 11.34 8.73 -20.73
C GLY A 160 11.97 10.08 -20.35
N ASP A 161 11.52 10.74 -19.28
CA ASP A 161 12.28 11.85 -18.69
C ASP A 161 13.54 11.28 -18.03
N THR A 162 14.70 11.74 -18.47
CA THR A 162 15.98 11.37 -17.85
C THR A 162 15.99 11.68 -16.35
N ASN A 163 15.29 12.69 -15.83
CA ASN A 163 15.32 12.98 -14.40
C ASN A 163 14.51 11.99 -13.55
N CYS A 164 13.74 11.10 -14.16
CA CYS A 164 12.90 10.12 -13.47
C CYS A 164 13.32 8.68 -13.82
N VAL A 165 13.28 7.78 -12.85
CA VAL A 165 13.53 6.34 -13.03
C VAL A 165 12.47 5.52 -12.32
N CYS A 166 12.04 4.42 -12.93
CA CYS A 166 11.16 3.47 -12.26
C CYS A 166 11.98 2.56 -11.34
N VAL A 167 11.55 2.40 -10.09
CA VAL A 167 12.19 1.47 -9.16
C VAL A 167 12.07 0.05 -9.72
N GLY A 168 13.19 -0.61 -9.99
CA GLY A 168 13.24 -1.94 -10.62
C GLY A 168 13.27 -1.92 -12.16
N GLY A 169 13.18 -0.76 -12.80
CA GLY A 169 13.37 -0.58 -14.25
C GLY A 169 14.77 -0.04 -14.56
N GLY A 170 15.47 -0.65 -15.53
CA GLY A 170 16.74 -0.13 -16.03
C GLY A 170 16.54 1.13 -16.87
N GLY A 171 16.95 2.30 -16.36
CA GLY A 171 16.93 3.58 -17.08
C GLY A 171 17.98 4.55 -16.55
N SER A 172 18.54 5.41 -17.42
CA SER A 172 19.61 6.36 -17.07
C SER A 172 19.07 7.71 -16.57
N LEU A 173 19.65 8.22 -15.47
CA LEU A 173 19.17 9.42 -14.78
C LEU A 173 19.83 10.76 -15.18
N GLY A 174 19.06 11.85 -15.09
CA GLY A 174 19.41 13.27 -15.16
C GLY A 174 19.61 13.90 -13.76
N LYS A 175 19.62 15.24 -13.68
CA LYS A 175 20.11 15.98 -12.49
C LYS A 175 19.17 15.98 -11.28
N GLU A 176 17.86 15.75 -11.45
CA GLU A 176 16.88 15.79 -10.32
C GLU A 176 16.47 14.42 -9.76
N ARG A 177 17.08 13.32 -10.24
CA ARG A 177 17.06 11.94 -9.72
C ARG A 177 15.82 11.57 -8.88
N VAL A 178 14.67 11.38 -9.56
CA VAL A 178 13.41 10.97 -8.95
C VAL A 178 13.17 9.48 -9.21
N ALA A 179 12.92 8.70 -8.17
CA ALA A 179 12.53 7.29 -8.30
C ALA A 179 11.02 7.13 -8.12
N VAL A 180 10.36 6.41 -9.01
CA VAL A 180 8.90 6.16 -8.99
C VAL A 180 8.62 4.66 -8.92
N ALA A 181 7.80 4.24 -7.95
CA ALA A 181 7.30 2.87 -7.87
C ALA A 181 5.85 2.81 -8.35
N GLN A 182 5.63 2.16 -9.50
CA GLN A 182 4.30 1.87 -10.02
C GLN A 182 4.29 0.55 -10.80
N TYR A 183 3.11 -0.09 -10.87
CA TYR A 183 2.82 -1.18 -11.81
C TYR A 183 3.10 -0.71 -13.25
N VAL A 184 4.00 -1.42 -13.93
CA VAL A 184 4.25 -1.32 -15.38
C VAL A 184 3.82 -2.62 -16.05
#